data_AF-R7SHE0-F1
#
_entry.id   AF-R7SHE0-F1
#
_cell.length_a   1.000
_cell.length_b   1.000
_cell.length_c   1.000
_cell.angle_alpha   90.00
_cell.angle_beta   90.00
_cell.angle_gamma   90.00
#
_symmetry.space_group_name_H-M   'P 1'
#
loop_
_entity.id
_entity.type
_entity.pdbx_description
1 polymer ?
#
loop_
_entity_poly.entity_id
_entity_poly.type
_entity_poly.pdbx_seq_one_letter_code
_entity_poly.pdbx_strand_id
1 'polypeptide(L)' 'TDIGRQDIIIGMAFLREHNPELDWNAGNIEFTRCPSTCTRHTVQDEELRSLQLP' A
#
# COMPACT_ATOMS: atom_id res chain seq x y z
N THR A 1 13.95 18.65 7.60
CA THR A 1 12.53 18.42 7.89
C THR A 1 12.43 17.13 8.65
N ASP A 2 12.08 17.21 9.93
CA ASP A 2 11.80 16.03 10.75
C ASP A 2 10.33 15.67 10.56
N ILE A 3 10.08 14.49 10.02
CA ILE A 3 8.76 13.95 9.69
C ILE A 3 8.21 13.10 10.85
N GLY A 4 8.94 13.00 11.96
CA GLY A 4 8.56 12.20 13.13
C GLY A 4 8.70 10.70 12.89
N ARG A 5 8.21 9.89 13.84
CA ARG A 5 8.09 8.42 13.69
C ARG A 5 6.78 8.11 12.98
N GLN A 6 6.79 8.16 11.66
CA GLN A 6 5.70 7.65 10.85
C GLN A 6 6.04 6.23 10.42
N ASP A 7 5.14 5.28 10.69
CA ASP A 7 5.37 3.88 10.33
C ASP A 7 5.38 3.67 8.80
N ILE A 8 4.64 4.50 8.06
CA ILE A 8 4.52 4.45 6.60
C ILE A 8 4.45 5.87 6.03
N ILE A 9 5.18 6.10 4.94
CA ILE A 9 5.11 7.32 4.12
C ILE A 9 4.66 6.91 2.71
N ILE A 10 3.55 7.47 2.25
CA ILE A 10 3.03 7.18 0.91
C ILE A 10 3.40 8.31 -0.05
N GLY A 11 4.11 7.97 -1.11
CA GLY A 11 4.54 8.93 -2.12
C GLY A 11 3.41 9.43 -3.02
N MET A 12 3.57 10.64 -3.56
CA MET A 12 2.58 11.25 -4.47
C MET A 12 2.36 10.46 -5.77
N ALA A 13 3.38 9.75 -6.27
CA ALA A 13 3.23 8.90 -7.46
C ALA A 13 2.22 7.76 -7.20
N PHE A 14 2.39 7.07 -6.08
CA PHE A 14 1.48 6.02 -5.63
C PHE A 14 0.06 6.53 -5.42
N LEU A 15 -0.10 7.69 -4.76
CA LEU A 15 -1.43 8.28 -4.54
C LEU A 15 -2.13 8.67 -5.84
N ARG A 16 -1.39 9.14 -6.86
CA ARG A 16 -1.98 9.46 -8.17
C ARG A 16 -2.48 8.22 -8.89
N GLU A 17 -1.75 7.11 -8.77
CA GLU A 17 -2.08 5.87 -9.44
C GLU A 17 -3.24 5.13 -8.77
N HIS A 18 -3.20 4.97 -7.45
CA HIS A 18 -4.19 4.19 -6.71
C HIS A 18 -5.38 5.01 -6.24
N ASN A 19 -5.20 6.33 -6.08
CA ASN A 19 -6.20 7.30 -5.69
C ASN A 19 -7.16 6.72 -4.64
N PRO A 20 -6.74 6.48 -3.40
CA PRO A 20 -7.63 5.87 -2.41
C PRO A 20 -8.77 6.82 -2.02
N GLU A 21 -9.83 6.26 -1.46
CA GLU A 21 -10.86 7.02 -0.75
C GLU A 21 -10.40 7.21 0.70
N LEU A 22 -10.54 8.43 1.22
CA LEU A 22 -10.03 8.84 2.52
C LEU A 22 -11.18 9.37 3.36
N ASP A 23 -11.41 8.76 4.52
CA ASP A 23 -12.27 9.32 5.55
C ASP A 23 -11.39 9.90 6.67
N TRP A 24 -11.23 11.22 6.64
CA TRP A 24 -10.43 11.94 7.63
C TRP A 24 -11.06 11.96 9.03
N ASN A 25 -12.39 11.80 9.14
CA ASN A 25 -13.08 11.79 10.42
C ASN A 25 -12.94 10.43 11.11
N ALA A 26 -13.06 9.34 10.34
CA ALA A 26 -12.88 7.98 10.85
C ALA A 26 -11.41 7.56 10.92
N GLY A 27 -10.51 8.25 10.21
CA GLY A 27 -9.11 7.86 10.07
C GLY A 27 -8.92 6.61 9.20
N ASN A 28 -9.79 6.43 8.19
CA ASN A 28 -9.78 5.26 7.31
C ASN A 28 -9.27 5.61 5.91
N ILE A 29 -8.68 4.62 5.25
CA ILE A 29 -8.20 4.68 3.87
C ILE A 29 -8.62 3.41 3.13
N GLU A 30 -9.30 3.59 2.00
CA GLU A 30 -9.80 2.48 1.19
C GLU A 30 -9.25 2.53 -0.24
N PHE A 31 -8.68 1.40 -0.69
CA PHE A 31 -8.09 1.27 -2.02
C PHE A 31 -9.08 0.67 -3.02
N THR A 32 -10.21 1.36 -3.21
CA THR A 32 -11.30 0.94 -4.12
C THR A 32 -10.97 1.16 -5.60
N ARG A 33 -10.02 2.04 -5.92
CA ARG A 33 -9.68 2.50 -7.28
C ARG A 33 -8.35 1.95 -7.81
N CYS A 34 -7.89 0.81 -7.29
CA CYS A 34 -6.63 0.21 -7.73
C CYS A 34 -6.67 -0.16 -9.23
N PRO A 35 -5.63 0.19 -10.01
CA PRO A 35 -5.47 -0.32 -11.37
C PRO A 35 -5.52 -1.85 -11.44
N SER A 36 -5.91 -2.41 -12.59
CA SER A 36 -5.91 -3.86 -12.82
C SER A 36 -4.49 -4.48 -12.79
N THR A 37 -3.47 -3.64 -12.94
CA THR A 37 -2.04 -4.01 -12.79
C THR A 37 -1.62 -4.17 -11.33
N CYS A 38 -2.46 -3.74 -10.37
CA CYS A 38 -2.21 -3.99 -8.96
C CYS A 38 -2.18 -5.50 -8.69
N THR A 39 -1.04 -6.01 -8.29
CA THR A 39 -0.95 -7.40 -7.81
C THR A 39 -1.22 -7.39 -6.31
N ARG A 40 -2.33 -8.01 -5.89
CA ARG A 40 -2.57 -8.27 -4.47
C ARG A 40 -1.64 -9.42 -4.06
N HIS A 41 -0.49 -9.08 -3.52
CA HIS A 41 0.33 -10.04 -2.80
C HIS A 41 -0.35 -10.30 -1.46
N THR A 42 -0.78 -11.54 -1.26
CA THR A 42 -1.14 -12.02 0.07
C THR A 42 0.13 -12.26 0.86
N VAL A 43 0.08 -12.15 2.19
CA VAL A 43 1.24 -12.44 3.07
C VAL A 43 1.80 -13.84 2.78
N GLN A 44 0.94 -14.77 2.37
CA GLN A 44 1.31 -16.12 1.94
C GLN A 44 2.20 -16.13 0.68
N ASP A 45 1.99 -15.18 -0.25
CA ASP A 45 2.81 -15.07 -1.48
C ASP A 45 4.24 -14.62 -1.18
N GLU A 46 4.46 -13.82 -0.13
CA GLU A 46 5.80 -13.41 0.30
C GLU A 46 6.53 -14.55 1.02
N GLU A 47 5.82 -15.30 1.86
CA GLU A 47 6.36 -16.51 2.50
C GLU A 47 6.75 -17.56 1.44
N LEU A 48 5.91 -17.81 0.43
CA LEU A 48 6.23 -18.69 -0.70
C LEU A 48 7.43 -18.21 -1.52
N ARG A 49 7.54 -16.91 -1.81
CA ARG A 49 8.71 -16.35 -2.51
C ARG A 49 9.99 -16.42 -1.69
N SER A 50 9.90 -16.27 -0.37
CA SER A 50 11.03 -16.38 0.55
C SER A 50 11.53 -17.82 0.72
N LEU A 51 10.66 -18.80 0.45
CA LEU A 51 10.97 -20.23 0.50
C LEU A 51 11.57 -20.78 -0.81
N GLN A 52 11.55 -20.00 -1.90
CA GLN A 52 12.26 -20.36 -3.14
C GLN A 52 13.64 -19.64 -3.20
N LEU A 53 14.63 -20.29 -2.58
CA LEU A 53 16.06 -20.17 -2.94
C LEU A 53 16.40 -21.35 -3.88
N PRO A 54 17.42 -21.23 -4.76
CA PRO A 54 17.55 -22.03 -6.00
C PRO A 54 17.44 -23.54 -5.82
#